data_AF-A0A972RBI7-F1
#
_entry.id   AF-A0A972RBI7-F1
#
_cell.length_a   1.000
_cell.length_b   1.000
_cell.length_c   1.000
_cell.angle_alpha   90.00
_cell.angle_beta   90.00
_cell.angle_gamma   90.00
#
_symmetry.space_group_name_H-M   'P 1'
#
loop_
_entity.id
_entity.type
_entity.pdbx_description
1 polymer ?
#
loop_
_entity_poly.entity_id
_entity_poly.type
_entity_poly.pdbx_seq_one_letter_code
_entity_poly.pdbx_strand_id
1 'polypeptide(L)'
;MNLKELTKSLSDSGALQKANDKLMLDIVRAALKGIRAKLDETEEGKVVVPILGTFIVKKVASKKGEAQIQRVILRKPSVKKAGEKKKSDVSGGSKA
;
A
#
# COMPACT_ATOMS: atom_id res chain seq x y z
N MET A 1 7.02 13.67 6.12
CA MET A 1 5.85 13.85 6.98
C MET A 1 6.04 12.98 8.21
N ASN A 2 6.13 13.58 9.38
CA ASN A 2 6.31 12.87 10.65
C ASN A 2 4.95 12.41 11.21
N LEU A 3 4.94 11.41 12.09
CA LEU A 3 3.70 10.87 12.69
C LEU A 3 2.85 11.96 13.37
N LYS A 4 3.49 12.94 14.02
CA LYS A 4 2.81 14.10 14.63
C LYS A 4 2.14 15.02 13.60
N GLU A 5 2.75 15.19 12.42
CA GLU A 5 2.17 16.00 11.34
C GLU A 5 0.99 15.27 10.69
N LEU A 6 1.08 13.94 10.60
CA LEU A 6 0.02 13.09 10.08
C LEU A 6 -1.20 13.09 11.00
N THR A 7 -1.03 13.00 12.33
CA THR A 7 -2.15 13.09 13.27
C THR A 7 -2.82 14.45 13.23
N LYS A 8 -2.04 15.53 13.15
CA LYS A 8 -2.58 16.89 12.98
C LYS A 8 -3.41 17.01 11.70
N SER A 9 -2.89 16.55 10.57
CA SER A 9 -3.60 16.59 9.28
C SER A 9 -4.90 15.75 9.30
N LEU A 10 -4.91 14.62 10.00
CA LEU A 10 -6.12 13.79 10.15
C LEU A 10 -7.16 14.44 11.07
N SER A 11 -6.72 15.11 12.13
CA SER A 11 -7.60 15.92 13.00
C SER A 11 -8.24 17.06 12.21
N ASP A 12 -7.43 17.81 11.46
CA ASP A 12 -7.87 18.95 10.63
C ASP A 12 -8.84 18.51 9.50
N SER A 13 -8.73 17.27 9.01
CA SER A 13 -9.59 16.74 7.94
C SER A 13 -11.03 16.39 8.37
N GLY A 14 -11.32 16.42 9.68
CA GLY A 14 -12.64 16.06 10.20
C GLY A 14 -13.03 14.58 10.00
N ALA A 15 -12.13 13.72 9.51
CA ALA A 15 -12.38 12.28 9.38
C ALA A 15 -12.60 11.61 10.75
N LEU A 16 -12.07 12.22 11.83
CA LEU A 16 -12.11 11.73 13.20
C LEU A 16 -12.30 12.93 14.18
N GLN A 17 -13.44 13.63 14.09
CA GLN A 17 -13.73 14.92 14.77
C GLN A 17 -13.59 14.96 16.32
N LYS A 18 -13.23 13.87 17.00
CA LYS A 18 -13.13 13.82 18.49
C LYS A 18 -11.98 12.97 19.02
N ALA A 19 -11.05 12.56 18.18
CA ALA A 19 -9.95 11.70 18.61
C ALA A 19 -8.78 12.53 19.17
N ASN A 20 -8.44 12.30 20.43
CA ASN A 20 -7.26 12.90 21.06
C ASN A 20 -5.97 12.48 20.30
N ASP A 21 -4.96 13.34 20.19
CA ASP A 21 -3.74 13.06 19.39
C ASP A 21 -3.07 11.73 19.75
N LYS A 22 -3.12 11.36 21.04
CA LYS A 22 -2.65 10.07 21.55
C LYS A 22 -3.47 8.91 20.99
N LEU A 23 -4.81 9.02 20.98
CA LEU A 23 -5.71 8.04 20.41
C LEU A 23 -5.43 7.86 18.91
N MET A 24 -5.19 8.96 18.19
CA MET A 24 -4.86 8.95 16.77
C MET A 24 -3.55 8.21 16.48
N LEU A 25 -2.50 8.50 17.26
CA LEU A 25 -1.24 7.78 17.18
C LEU A 25 -1.43 6.28 17.41
N ASP A 26 -2.24 5.91 18.40
CA ASP A 26 -2.50 4.51 18.75
C ASP A 26 -3.33 3.79 17.67
N ILE A 27 -4.31 4.47 17.06
CA ILE A 27 -5.07 3.94 15.90
C ILE A 27 -4.14 3.69 14.71
N VAL A 28 -3.29 4.66 14.36
CA VAL A 28 -2.33 4.51 13.25
C VAL A 28 -1.37 3.36 13.53
N ARG A 29 -0.85 3.25 14.77
CA ARG A 29 0.01 2.14 15.18
C ARG A 29 -0.71 0.80 15.11
N ALA A 30 -1.95 0.72 15.59
CA ALA A 30 -2.76 -0.50 15.55
C ALA A 30 -3.02 -0.94 14.10
N ALA A 31 -3.34 0.01 13.21
CA ALA A 31 -3.53 -0.28 11.79
C ALA A 31 -2.25 -0.83 11.14
N LEU A 32 -1.09 -0.22 11.41
CA LEU A 32 0.19 -0.70 10.89
C LEU A 32 0.56 -2.09 11.45
N LYS A 33 0.30 -2.34 12.73
CA LYS A 33 0.49 -3.67 13.35
C LYS A 33 -0.43 -4.71 12.71
N GLY A 34 -1.69 -4.37 12.46
CA GLY A 34 -2.64 -5.26 11.78
C GLY A 34 -2.23 -5.59 10.36
N ILE A 35 -1.71 -4.61 9.61
CA ILE A 35 -1.15 -4.86 8.27
C ILE A 35 0.04 -5.81 8.35
N ARG A 36 0.93 -5.62 9.33
CA ARG A 36 2.08 -6.49 9.53
C ARG A 36 1.67 -7.93 9.86
N ALA A 37 0.77 -8.11 10.81
CA ALA A 37 0.26 -9.44 11.19
C ALA A 37 -0.35 -10.16 9.97
N LYS A 38 -1.18 -9.47 9.19
CA LYS A 38 -1.75 -10.04 7.96
C LYS A 38 -0.68 -10.41 6.92
N LEU A 39 0.39 -9.63 6.79
CA LEU A 39 1.49 -9.97 5.89
C LEU A 39 2.20 -11.25 6.32
N ASP A 40 2.39 -11.44 7.63
CA ASP A 40 3.05 -12.63 8.18
C ASP A 40 2.13 -13.88 8.10
N GLU A 41 0.81 -13.70 8.08
CA GLU A 41 -0.18 -14.78 7.84
C GLU A 41 -0.30 -15.19 6.36
N THR A 42 -0.06 -14.26 5.44
CA THR A 42 -0.17 -14.56 4.00
C THR A 42 1.05 -15.32 3.48
N GLU A 43 0.83 -16.46 2.83
CA GLU A 43 1.91 -17.25 2.19
C GLU A 43 2.66 -16.45 1.11
N GLU A 44 1.96 -15.59 0.39
CA GLU A 44 2.54 -14.69 -0.62
C GLU A 44 3.20 -13.44 -0.02
N GLY A 45 3.07 -13.22 1.30
CA GLY A 45 3.52 -12.02 1.98
C GLY A 45 2.89 -10.75 1.41
N LYS A 46 1.60 -10.79 1.03
CA LYS A 46 0.95 -9.72 0.26
C LYS A 46 -0.38 -9.30 0.89
N VAL A 47 -0.52 -8.00 1.16
CA VAL A 47 -1.75 -7.39 1.67
C VAL A 47 -2.15 -6.21 0.80
N VAL A 48 -3.37 -6.25 0.25
CA VAL A 48 -3.94 -5.13 -0.52
C VAL A 48 -4.76 -4.25 0.42
N VAL A 49 -4.41 -2.98 0.50
CA VAL A 49 -5.19 -1.96 1.19
C VAL A 49 -5.75 -1.00 0.14
N PRO A 50 -7.08 -0.99 -0.08
CA PRO A 50 -7.72 -0.06 -1.01
C PRO A 50 -7.23 1.38 -0.79
N ILE A 51 -7.06 2.14 -1.88
CA ILE A 51 -6.56 3.53 -1.89
C ILE A 51 -5.07 3.68 -1.53
N LEU A 52 -4.55 2.93 -0.56
CA LEU A 52 -3.14 3.03 -0.13
C LEU A 52 -2.18 2.22 -1.00
N GLY A 53 -2.63 1.08 -1.52
CA GLY A 53 -1.84 0.21 -2.40
C GLY A 53 -1.63 -1.19 -1.84
N THR A 54 -0.59 -1.87 -2.31
CA THR A 54 -0.28 -3.25 -1.96
C THR A 54 1.02 -3.33 -1.18
N PHE A 55 0.97 -3.89 0.02
CA PHE A 55 2.14 -4.23 0.81
C PHE A 55 2.64 -5.61 0.42
N ILE A 56 3.95 -5.76 0.21
CA ILE A 56 4.59 -7.01 -0.23
C ILE A 56 5.84 -7.25 0.60
N VAL A 57 6.00 -8.44 1.15
CA VAL A 57 7.24 -8.91 1.77
C VAL A 57 8.17 -9.40 0.66
N LYS A 58 9.27 -8.69 0.42
CA LYS A 58 10.29 -9.08 -0.55
C LYS A 58 11.56 -9.49 0.19
N LYS A 59 12.09 -10.67 -0.14
CA LYS A 59 13.45 -11.07 0.22
C LYS A 59 14.41 -10.27 -0.67
N VAL A 60 15.24 -9.43 -0.06
CA VAL A 60 16.29 -8.67 -0.75
C VAL A 60 17.64 -9.19 -0.32
N ALA A 61 18.54 -9.38 -1.28
CA ALA A 61 19.93 -9.70 -0.98
C ALA A 61 20.55 -8.52 -0.22
N SER A 62 21.14 -8.79 0.96
CA SER A 62 21.94 -7.78 1.64
C SER A 62 23.19 -7.48 0.80
N LYS A 63 23.51 -6.19 0.64
CA LYS A 63 24.72 -5.73 -0.07
C LYS A 63 26.03 -6.22 0.58
N LYS A 64 25.97 -6.78 1.78
CA LYS A 64 27.12 -7.32 2.54
C LYS A 64 27.21 -8.85 2.53
N GLY A 65 26.71 -9.52 1.49
CA GLY A 65 27.04 -10.92 1.20
C GLY A 65 26.44 -12.00 2.10
N GLU A 66 25.94 -11.70 3.30
CA GLU A 66 25.70 -12.77 4.29
C GLU A 66 24.23 -13.05 4.68
N ALA A 67 23.24 -12.25 4.27
CA ALA A 67 21.84 -12.59 4.58
C ALA A 67 20.82 -12.05 3.57
N GLN A 68 19.82 -12.87 3.23
CA GLN A 68 18.59 -12.39 2.62
C GLN A 68 17.76 -11.68 3.70
N ILE A 69 17.52 -10.38 3.54
CA ILE A 69 16.71 -9.60 4.48
C ILE A 69 15.29 -9.54 3.93
N GLN A 70 14.29 -9.81 4.78
CA GLN A 70 12.89 -9.57 4.43
C GLN A 70 12.56 -8.09 4.63
N ARG A 71 12.09 -7.42 3.57
CA ARG A 71 11.58 -6.04 3.64
C ARG A 71 10.13 -5.96 3.19
N VAL A 72 9.34 -5.18 3.90
CA VAL A 72 8.00 -4.79 3.47
C VAL A 72 8.12 -3.62 2.51
N ILE A 73 7.54 -3.78 1.32
CA ILE A 73 7.51 -2.77 0.26
C ILE A 73 6.06 -2.38 0.02
N LEU A 74 5.76 -1.07 -0.02
CA LEU A 74 4.48 -0.54 -0.45
C LEU A 74 4.52 -0.24 -1.95
N ARG A 75 3.71 -0.96 -2.74
CA ARG A 75 3.42 -0.62 -4.14
C ARG A 75 2.17 0.25 -4.18
N LYS A 76 2.29 1.46 -4.73
CA LYS A 76 1.13 2.35 -4.93
C LYS A 76 0.06 1.66 -5.80
N PRO A 77 -1.23 1.93 -5.57
CA PRO A 77 -2.26 1.40 -6.43
C PRO A 77 -1.99 1.89 -7.85
N SER A 78 -2.13 0.98 -8.82
CA SER A 78 -2.17 1.38 -10.22
C SER A 78 -3.45 2.17 -10.41
N VAL A 79 -3.37 3.48 -10.23
CA VAL A 79 -4.40 4.40 -10.70
C VAL A 79 -4.39 4.23 -12.21
N LYS A 80 -5.24 3.34 -12.73
CA LYS A 80 -5.57 3.37 -14.15
C LYS A 80 -6.05 4.80 -14.39
N LYS A 81 -5.24 5.60 -15.09
CA LYS A 81 -5.72 6.88 -15.59
C LYS A 81 -7.01 6.56 -16.34
N ALA A 82 -8.12 7.10 -15.85
CA ALA A 82 -9.38 7.06 -16.59
C ALA A 82 -9.14 7.82 -17.89
N GLY A 83 -8.74 7.14 -18.96
CA GLY A 83 -8.31 7.78 -20.20
C GLY A 83 -7.63 6.89 -21.24
N GLU A 84 -7.06 5.73 -20.89
CA GLU A 84 -6.59 4.80 -21.92
C GLU A 84 -7.75 3.94 -22.42
N LYS A 85 -8.45 4.46 -23.44
CA LYS A 85 -9.29 3.64 -24.33
C LYS A 85 -8.44 2.47 -24.82
N LYS A 86 -8.89 1.25 -24.51
CA LYS A 86 -8.47 0.03 -25.22
C LYS A 86 -8.58 0.30 -26.72
N LYS A 87 -7.45 0.36 -27.43
CA LYS A 87 -7.44 -0.01 -28.85
C LYS A 87 -7.69 -1.51 -28.86
N SER A 88 -8.94 -1.91 -29.07
CA SER A 88 -9.26 -3.25 -29.52
C SER A 88 -8.66 -3.40 -30.92
N ASP A 89 -7.63 -4.23 -31.02
CA ASP A 89 -7.18 -4.83 -32.27
C ASP A 89 -8.37 -5.44 -33.00
N VAL A 90 -8.83 -4.78 -34.07
CA VAL A 90 -9.66 -5.41 -35.09
C VAL A 90 -8.69 -5.91 -36.16
N SER A 91 -8.11 -7.08 -35.92
CA SER A 91 -7.48 -7.89 -36.97
C SER A 91 -8.60 -8.54 -37.80
N GLY A 92 -9.26 -7.75 -38.64
CA GLY A 92 -10.24 -8.20 -39.61
C GLY A 92 -9.59 -8.33 -40.98
N GLY A 93 -8.93 -9.46 -41.23
CA GLY A 93 -8.52 -9.84 -42.57
C GLY A 93 -9.76 -10.14 -43.43
N SER A 94 -9.80 -9.60 -44.65
CA SER A 94 -10.51 -10.20 -45.78
C SER A 94 -9.95 -9.64 -47.07
N LYS A 95 -9.00 -10.37 -47.64
CA LYS A 95 -8.81 -10.44 -49.09
C LYS A 95 -9.69 -11.60 -49.58
N ALA A 96 -10.65 -11.29 -50.43
CA ALA A 96 -11.21 -12.19 -51.43
C ALA A 96 -11.75 -11.30 -52.56
#